data_AF-A0A2D6A4U0-F1
#
_entry.id   AF-A0A2D6A4U0-F1
#
_cell.length_a   1.000
_cell.length_b   1.000
_cell.length_c   1.000
_cell.angle_alpha   90.00
_cell.angle_beta   90.00
_cell.angle_gamma   90.00
#
_symmetry.space_group_name_H-M   'P 1'
#
loop_
_entity.id
_entity.type
_entity.pdbx_description
1 polymer ?
#
loop_
_entity_poly.entity_id
_entity_poly.type
_entity_poly.pdbx_seq_one_letter_code
_entity_poly.pdbx_strand_id
1 'polypeptide(L)'
;SPIGGGGGGGGGDRTAGTTQTPCQGPNFIVDEKGGGGGGGAGVLVIQALGAITVGKAGRISADGGSGGGGEDAGSARYGGGGGGGAGGMVILMSATRIDLYQHLSTWAVGDYNFSVTADGNLGRNTGFGENPRMQKYPNGSGAANAGGFGGMGVVQLMAPAGGDADNTKDPQDDNVNVLDSTGKPLPGPQKLAFLYRGDIRPNPLMLPTQVSQFSQWRSRYVDSGETIRRLVASTGAGSRATTSRPLNHKPSENDFGPDWFFAGLQRTGNAPGYLITDIKNGKVVKTGIDLVNGNKIVAIASKQANAKKVRGQLNAHRLTISGDTLPADGSLVNYRAQIRNGSGASLGDWRILEHTEDVIYVDARDGTLPAGGVMLDVLAKFFEVETNGNEGLGDTYFIKKTLNTYYYPIANVQLGFAFHKDPAQPDITGTTDKNRYPMELEDFIYDLEGVAETDPRTTLRRKHYPFMQVMVRFNLNYNPDDPNSPGINPVSPATGRPGLRYLLTPCTY
;
A
#
# COMPACT_ATOMS: atom_id res chain seq x y z
N SER A 1 -1.75 0.06 21.16
CA SER A 1 -3.20 0.00 20.93
C SER A 1 -3.81 1.37 21.20
N PRO A 2 -4.80 1.83 20.41
CA PRO A 2 -5.52 3.06 20.72
C PRO A 2 -6.23 2.94 22.08
N ILE A 3 -6.27 4.02 22.85
CA ILE A 3 -6.86 4.07 24.20
C ILE A 3 -7.79 5.29 24.26
N GLY A 4 -9.03 5.09 24.71
CA GLY A 4 -10.01 6.16 24.93
C GLY A 4 -9.83 6.83 26.30
N GLY A 5 -10.45 7.98 26.51
CA GLY A 5 -10.40 8.66 27.80
C GLY A 5 -11.04 7.84 28.93
N GLY A 6 -10.30 7.56 30.00
CA GLY A 6 -10.69 6.59 31.03
C GLY A 6 -11.48 7.13 32.25
N GLY A 7 -11.88 8.40 32.29
CA GLY A 7 -12.58 8.97 33.45
C GLY A 7 -13.30 10.27 33.14
N GLY A 8 -14.07 10.82 34.07
CA GLY A 8 -14.72 12.13 33.94
C GLY A 8 -14.33 13.08 35.06
N GLY A 9 -14.73 14.34 34.92
CA GLY A 9 -14.53 15.34 35.97
C GLY A 9 -15.23 14.93 37.26
N GLY A 10 -14.58 15.17 38.41
CA GLY A 10 -15.13 14.86 39.72
C GLY A 10 -16.42 15.64 40.05
N GLY A 11 -17.08 15.26 41.14
CA GLY A 11 -18.21 15.99 41.71
C GLY A 11 -17.83 17.42 42.07
N GLY A 12 -18.68 18.39 41.72
CA GLY A 12 -18.49 19.78 42.13
C GLY A 12 -18.68 19.96 43.64
N ASP A 13 -17.86 20.82 44.24
CA ASP A 13 -18.04 21.23 45.63
C ASP A 13 -19.29 22.09 45.80
N ARG A 14 -19.83 22.08 47.03
CA ARG A 14 -20.91 22.96 47.47
C ARG A 14 -20.54 24.43 47.23
N THR A 15 -21.50 25.23 46.76
CA THR A 15 -21.34 26.69 46.76
C THR A 15 -21.26 27.20 48.21
N ALA A 16 -20.14 27.82 48.59
CA ALA A 16 -19.95 28.35 49.93
C ALA A 16 -20.99 29.44 50.19
N GLY A 17 -22.00 29.15 51.02
CA GLY A 17 -22.96 30.15 51.47
C GLY A 17 -22.23 31.28 52.19
N THR A 18 -21.96 32.38 51.49
CA THR A 18 -21.49 33.60 52.12
C THR A 18 -22.66 34.22 52.85
N THR A 19 -22.37 34.88 53.97
CA THR A 19 -23.28 35.36 55.02
C THR A 19 -24.34 36.39 54.61
N GLN A 20 -24.68 36.53 53.32
CA GLN A 20 -25.63 37.53 52.81
C GLN A 20 -26.74 36.98 51.88
N THR A 21 -26.88 35.66 51.71
CA THR A 21 -28.06 35.06 51.02
C THR A 21 -28.89 34.22 52.00
N PRO A 22 -30.21 34.06 51.80
CA PRO A 22 -31.18 33.63 52.82
C PRO A 22 -31.13 32.11 53.11
N CYS A 23 -29.96 31.58 53.45
CA CYS A 23 -29.75 30.21 53.92
C CYS A 23 -29.86 30.09 55.45
N GLN A 24 -30.69 30.95 56.06
CA GLN A 24 -31.04 30.91 57.49
C GLN A 24 -32.46 30.35 57.68
N GLY A 25 -32.80 29.29 56.93
CA GLY A 25 -33.97 28.47 57.23
C GLY A 25 -33.59 27.48 58.33
N PRO A 26 -34.13 27.60 59.55
CA PRO A 26 -33.87 26.63 60.59
C PRO A 26 -34.64 25.35 60.28
N ASN A 27 -33.91 24.25 60.36
CA ASN A 27 -34.36 22.87 60.46
C ASN A 27 -34.43 22.09 59.13
N PHE A 28 -33.53 21.12 59.11
CA PHE A 28 -33.38 19.95 58.24
C PHE A 28 -32.40 20.10 57.05
N ILE A 29 -31.33 19.30 57.15
CA ILE A 29 -30.62 18.62 56.06
C ILE A 29 -29.68 19.52 55.24
N VAL A 30 -28.45 19.64 55.75
CA VAL A 30 -27.28 20.22 55.07
C VAL A 30 -26.41 19.09 54.46
N ASP A 31 -26.99 17.90 54.25
CA ASP A 31 -26.32 16.83 53.52
C ASP A 31 -26.48 17.12 52.03
N GLU A 32 -25.58 17.94 51.49
CA GLU A 32 -25.55 18.26 50.07
C GLU A 32 -24.41 17.46 49.44
N LYS A 33 -24.74 16.35 48.75
CA LYS A 33 -23.73 15.59 48.00
C LYS A 33 -23.50 16.20 46.62
N GLY A 34 -22.23 16.30 46.24
CA GLY A 34 -21.84 16.61 44.86
C GLY A 34 -22.29 15.52 43.89
N GLY A 35 -22.52 15.89 42.64
CA GLY A 35 -22.96 14.97 41.60
C GLY A 35 -21.88 13.97 41.19
N GLY A 36 -22.28 12.79 40.73
CA GLY A 36 -21.34 11.79 40.21
C GLY A 36 -20.63 12.29 38.94
N GLY A 37 -19.32 12.02 38.83
CA GLY A 37 -18.55 12.35 37.63
C GLY A 37 -19.00 11.57 36.39
N GLY A 38 -18.73 12.10 35.21
CA GLY A 38 -19.06 11.46 33.95
C GLY A 38 -18.22 10.22 33.66
N GLY A 39 -18.78 9.27 32.91
CA GLY A 39 -18.06 8.07 32.49
C GLY A 39 -16.98 8.36 31.44
N GLY A 40 -15.97 7.48 31.36
CA GLY A 40 -15.00 7.48 30.26
C GLY A 40 -15.64 7.18 28.90
N ALA A 41 -14.85 7.33 27.85
CA ALA A 41 -15.26 7.09 26.47
C ALA A 41 -14.51 5.91 25.84
N GLY A 42 -15.11 5.34 24.79
CA GLY A 42 -14.56 4.21 24.06
C GLY A 42 -13.62 4.60 22.91
N VAL A 43 -13.11 3.58 22.24
CA VAL A 43 -12.40 3.69 20.96
C VAL A 43 -13.23 2.99 19.89
N LEU A 44 -13.47 3.66 18.77
CA LEU A 44 -14.04 3.06 17.57
C LEU A 44 -13.02 3.14 16.43
N VAL A 45 -12.70 2.00 15.85
CA VAL A 45 -11.83 1.90 14.66
C VAL A 45 -12.65 1.28 13.53
N ILE A 46 -12.81 2.03 12.43
CA ILE A 46 -13.43 1.54 11.21
C ILE A 46 -12.35 1.45 10.13
N GLN A 47 -12.13 0.26 9.59
CA GLN A 47 -11.19 0.02 8.50
C GLN A 47 -11.95 -0.55 7.30
N ALA A 48 -11.86 0.12 6.16
CA ALA A 48 -12.55 -0.24 4.93
C ALA A 48 -11.57 -0.32 3.75
N LEU A 49 -11.74 -1.37 2.94
CA LEU A 49 -11.04 -1.51 1.65
C LEU A 49 -11.73 -0.70 0.53
N GLY A 50 -12.98 -0.31 0.75
CA GLY A 50 -13.73 0.63 -0.08
C GLY A 50 -13.96 1.96 0.64
N ALA A 51 -14.84 2.79 0.09
CA ALA A 51 -15.14 4.09 0.68
C ALA A 51 -15.89 3.95 2.01
N ILE A 52 -15.60 4.84 2.96
CA ILE A 52 -16.43 5.02 4.17
C ILE A 52 -17.38 6.17 3.87
N THR A 53 -18.69 5.93 3.86
CA THR A 53 -19.69 6.98 3.65
C THR A 53 -20.55 7.16 4.90
N VAL A 54 -20.46 8.33 5.53
CA VAL A 54 -21.38 8.75 6.60
C VAL A 54 -22.51 9.53 5.94
N GLY A 55 -23.66 8.86 5.75
CA GLY A 55 -24.82 9.44 5.07
C GLY A 55 -25.42 10.65 5.79
N LYS A 56 -26.40 11.32 5.17
CA LYS A 56 -27.04 12.58 5.68
C LYS A 56 -27.60 12.50 7.11
N ALA A 57 -28.00 11.31 7.55
CA ALA A 57 -28.48 11.06 8.91
C ALA A 57 -27.53 10.14 9.70
N GLY A 58 -26.40 9.78 9.10
CA GLY A 58 -25.38 8.93 9.70
C GLY A 58 -24.63 9.70 10.76
N ARG A 59 -24.34 9.04 11.89
CA ARG A 59 -23.53 9.60 12.95
C ARG A 59 -22.60 8.54 13.50
N ILE A 60 -21.33 8.93 13.69
CA ILE A 60 -20.33 8.15 14.39
C ILE A 60 -20.02 8.87 15.70
N SER A 61 -20.19 8.18 16.83
CA SER A 61 -19.93 8.74 18.15
C SER A 61 -19.09 7.78 18.99
N ALA A 62 -18.02 8.31 19.57
CA ALA A 62 -17.27 7.72 20.67
C ALA A 62 -17.27 8.71 21.85
N ASP A 63 -18.41 9.34 22.12
CA ASP A 63 -18.54 10.36 23.15
C ASP A 63 -18.44 9.76 24.57
N GLY A 64 -17.95 10.55 25.53
CA GLY A 64 -17.93 10.20 26.94
C GLY A 64 -19.28 10.35 27.64
N GLY A 65 -19.39 9.81 28.85
CA GLY A 65 -20.61 9.92 29.66
C GLY A 65 -20.89 11.34 30.15
N SER A 66 -22.15 11.61 30.55
CA SER A 66 -22.50 12.84 31.28
C SER A 66 -22.20 12.66 32.78
N GLY A 67 -21.79 13.73 33.46
CA GLY A 67 -21.81 13.79 34.91
C GLY A 67 -23.24 13.94 35.43
N GLY A 68 -23.54 13.34 36.59
CA GLY A 68 -24.80 13.50 37.29
C GLY A 68 -24.92 14.90 37.92
N GLY A 69 -26.15 15.35 38.15
CA GLY A 69 -26.36 16.54 38.98
C GLY A 69 -26.11 16.25 40.45
N GLY A 70 -25.93 17.32 41.24
CA GLY A 70 -25.84 17.23 42.69
C GLY A 70 -27.15 16.76 43.33
N GLU A 71 -27.15 16.57 44.64
CA GLU A 71 -28.41 16.32 45.35
C GLU A 71 -29.36 17.52 45.27
N ASP A 72 -30.64 17.25 45.00
CA ASP A 72 -31.73 18.23 45.03
C ASP A 72 -32.94 17.65 45.78
N ALA A 73 -32.89 17.75 47.11
CA ALA A 73 -33.92 17.24 48.01
C ALA A 73 -34.45 18.36 48.91
N GLY A 74 -35.59 18.95 48.56
CA GLY A 74 -36.28 19.95 49.38
C GLY A 74 -35.56 21.31 49.44
N SER A 75 -34.95 21.62 50.59
CA SER A 75 -34.19 22.85 50.85
C SER A 75 -32.70 22.75 50.50
N ALA A 76 -32.20 21.56 50.16
CA ALA A 76 -30.81 21.31 49.78
C ALA A 76 -30.61 21.53 48.27
N ARG A 77 -30.41 22.79 47.85
CA ARG A 77 -30.31 23.20 46.42
C ARG A 77 -28.90 23.59 45.98
N TYR A 78 -27.89 23.32 46.80
CA TYR A 78 -26.53 23.87 46.59
C TYR A 78 -25.45 22.80 46.35
N GLY A 79 -25.85 21.54 46.09
CA GLY A 79 -24.93 20.47 45.70
C GLY A 79 -24.38 20.70 44.29
N GLY A 80 -23.05 20.81 44.16
CA GLY A 80 -22.40 21.03 42.87
C GLY A 80 -22.56 19.82 41.92
N GLY A 81 -22.90 20.06 40.66
CA GLY A 81 -23.00 19.03 39.63
C GLY A 81 -21.64 18.36 39.33
N GLY A 82 -21.67 17.10 38.91
CA GLY A 82 -20.47 16.35 38.55
C GLY A 82 -19.95 16.71 37.17
N GLY A 83 -18.62 16.71 37.00
CA GLY A 83 -18.00 17.03 35.71
C GLY A 83 -18.33 16.02 34.61
N GLY A 84 -18.34 16.47 33.36
CA GLY A 84 -18.54 15.62 32.20
C GLY A 84 -17.44 14.56 32.01
N GLY A 85 -17.75 13.51 31.24
CA GLY A 85 -16.83 12.41 30.93
C GLY A 85 -15.65 12.82 30.05
N ALA A 86 -14.61 11.99 29.95
CA ALA A 86 -13.54 12.22 28.97
C ALA A 86 -14.02 11.96 27.53
N GLY A 87 -13.35 12.55 26.54
CA GLY A 87 -13.59 12.23 25.15
C GLY A 87 -12.96 10.91 24.73
N GLY A 88 -13.52 10.30 23.69
CA GLY A 88 -13.09 9.00 23.16
C GLY A 88 -12.14 9.14 22.00
N MET A 89 -12.09 8.09 21.18
CA MET A 89 -11.30 8.08 19.95
C MET A 89 -12.09 7.48 18.80
N VAL A 90 -12.12 8.16 17.66
CA VAL A 90 -12.64 7.63 16.39
C VAL A 90 -11.49 7.59 15.39
N ILE A 91 -11.24 6.42 14.79
CA ILE A 91 -10.27 6.23 13.71
C ILE A 91 -11.02 5.71 12.49
N LEU A 92 -11.01 6.47 11.39
CA LEU A 92 -11.56 6.06 10.10
C LEU A 92 -10.42 5.82 9.12
N MET A 93 -10.26 4.57 8.67
CA MET A 93 -9.25 4.13 7.70
C MET A 93 -9.92 3.62 6.43
N SER A 94 -9.71 4.30 5.32
CA SER A 94 -10.20 3.90 4.00
C SER A 94 -9.04 3.66 3.05
N ALA A 95 -9.18 2.64 2.20
CA ALA A 95 -8.24 2.38 1.12
C ALA A 95 -8.52 3.18 -0.16
N THR A 96 -9.65 3.88 -0.20
CA THR A 96 -10.05 4.69 -1.36
C THR A 96 -10.36 6.12 -0.96
N ARG A 97 -11.42 6.35 -0.18
CA ARG A 97 -11.83 7.68 0.31
C ARG A 97 -12.78 7.62 1.51
N ILE A 98 -12.96 8.75 2.18
CA ILE A 98 -13.93 8.97 3.24
C ILE A 98 -14.89 10.06 2.77
N ASP A 99 -16.18 9.77 2.74
CA ASP A 99 -17.22 10.70 2.32
C ASP A 99 -18.12 11.02 3.52
N LEU A 100 -18.12 12.28 3.96
CA LEU A 100 -18.91 12.76 5.07
C LEU A 100 -19.99 13.70 4.53
N TYR A 101 -21.25 13.32 4.61
CA TYR A 101 -22.32 14.26 4.29
C TYR A 101 -22.33 15.38 5.33
N GLN A 102 -22.40 16.61 4.84
CA GLN A 102 -22.51 17.75 5.71
C GLN A 102 -23.83 17.67 6.47
N HIS A 103 -23.79 17.96 7.76
CA HIS A 103 -25.02 18.25 8.49
C HIS A 103 -25.38 19.74 8.29
N LEU A 104 -26.40 20.25 8.99
CA LEU A 104 -27.12 21.45 8.58
C LEU A 104 -26.18 22.63 8.31
N SER A 105 -25.35 23.00 9.28
CA SER A 105 -24.37 24.07 9.16
C SER A 105 -23.15 23.85 10.04
N THR A 106 -22.26 24.83 10.07
CA THR A 106 -21.06 24.79 10.91
C THR A 106 -21.38 25.16 12.36
N TRP A 107 -20.57 24.69 13.30
CA TRP A 107 -20.73 25.11 14.70
C TRP A 107 -20.40 26.59 14.93
N ALA A 108 -19.73 27.24 13.98
CA ALA A 108 -19.55 28.69 13.97
C ALA A 108 -20.87 29.47 13.92
N VAL A 109 -21.95 28.87 13.40
CA VAL A 109 -23.30 29.46 13.39
C VAL A 109 -24.26 28.78 14.39
N GLY A 110 -23.72 27.96 15.29
CA GLY A 110 -24.49 27.32 16.36
C GLY A 110 -25.13 25.97 16.02
N ASP A 111 -24.71 25.31 14.93
CA ASP A 111 -25.09 23.91 14.67
C ASP A 111 -24.07 22.93 15.26
N TYR A 112 -24.53 22.05 16.13
CA TYR A 112 -23.69 21.06 16.83
C TYR A 112 -24.10 19.63 16.50
N ASN A 113 -24.80 19.43 15.39
CA ASN A 113 -25.12 18.11 14.88
C ASN A 113 -23.92 17.51 14.15
N PHE A 114 -22.93 16.99 14.87
CA PHE A 114 -21.73 16.41 14.28
C PHE A 114 -22.01 15.07 13.58
N SER A 115 -21.43 14.86 12.39
CA SER A 115 -21.39 13.56 11.71
C SER A 115 -20.40 12.61 12.36
N VAL A 116 -19.30 13.15 12.92
CA VAL A 116 -18.31 12.39 13.69
C VAL A 116 -18.00 13.13 14.99
N THR A 117 -18.16 12.45 16.13
CA THR A 117 -17.90 13.03 17.44
C THR A 117 -17.16 12.07 18.38
N ALA A 118 -16.20 12.59 19.13
CA ALA A 118 -15.45 11.87 20.16
C ALA A 118 -15.32 12.73 21.43
N ASP A 119 -16.34 13.54 21.73
CA ASP A 119 -16.30 14.50 22.82
C ASP A 119 -16.75 13.89 24.13
N GLY A 120 -16.15 14.32 25.23
CA GLY A 120 -16.72 14.16 26.55
C GLY A 120 -18.03 14.94 26.65
N ASN A 121 -19.06 14.35 27.26
CA ASN A 121 -20.35 15.00 27.41
C ASN A 121 -20.34 16.01 28.59
N LEU A 122 -21.48 16.57 28.98
CA LEU A 122 -21.58 17.61 30.00
C LEU A 122 -21.78 17.08 31.43
N GLY A 123 -21.45 17.90 32.42
CA GLY A 123 -21.98 17.78 33.77
C GLY A 123 -23.39 18.34 33.88
N ARG A 124 -24.35 17.53 34.37
CA ARG A 124 -25.75 17.94 34.51
C ARG A 124 -25.96 18.72 35.81
N ASN A 125 -26.98 19.58 35.83
CA ASN A 125 -27.59 20.09 37.06
C ASN A 125 -28.88 19.31 37.34
N THR A 126 -29.29 19.34 38.60
CA THR A 126 -30.50 18.72 39.16
C THR A 126 -31.12 19.83 39.99
N GLY A 127 -32.07 20.56 39.39
CA GLY A 127 -32.76 21.65 40.06
C GLY A 127 -34.24 21.57 39.74
N PHE A 128 -35.10 21.40 40.75
CA PHE A 128 -36.55 21.53 40.64
C PHE A 128 -36.86 22.96 40.17
N GLY A 129 -37.20 23.11 38.89
CA GLY A 129 -37.53 24.39 38.27
C GLY A 129 -36.37 25.08 37.55
N GLU A 130 -35.17 24.50 37.54
CA GLU A 130 -34.09 24.95 36.65
C GLU A 130 -34.16 24.21 35.32
N ASN A 131 -33.85 24.90 34.21
CA ASN A 131 -33.71 24.23 32.93
C ASN A 131 -32.44 23.38 32.97
N PRO A 132 -32.55 22.04 32.89
CA PRO A 132 -31.38 21.18 32.91
C PRO A 132 -30.47 21.53 31.72
N ARG A 133 -29.17 21.52 31.95
CA ARG A 133 -28.20 21.63 30.86
C ARG A 133 -28.31 20.36 30.00
N MET A 134 -29.03 20.45 28.88
CA MET A 134 -29.29 19.28 28.02
C MET A 134 -28.22 19.07 26.93
N GLN A 135 -27.40 20.08 26.66
CA GLN A 135 -26.40 20.04 25.59
C GLN A 135 -25.08 20.69 26.02
N LYS A 136 -23.97 20.13 25.52
CA LYS A 136 -22.63 20.70 25.69
C LYS A 136 -22.52 22.02 24.90
N TYR A 137 -23.20 22.07 23.75
CA TYR A 137 -23.21 23.19 22.83
C TYR A 137 -24.63 23.46 22.28
N PRO A 138 -25.04 24.72 22.06
CA PRO A 138 -24.33 25.94 22.41
C PRO A 138 -24.24 26.12 23.92
N ASN A 139 -23.39 27.04 24.35
CA ASN A 139 -23.20 27.33 25.77
C ASN A 139 -24.49 27.95 26.33
N GLY A 140 -25.43 27.12 26.81
CA GLY A 140 -26.50 27.59 27.68
C GLY A 140 -25.86 28.33 28.84
N SER A 141 -26.39 29.50 29.20
CA SER A 141 -25.97 30.27 30.37
C SER A 141 -25.77 29.31 31.54
N GLY A 142 -24.59 29.35 32.16
CA GLY A 142 -24.22 28.41 33.21
C GLY A 142 -25.32 28.37 34.27
N ALA A 143 -25.99 27.22 34.41
CA ALA A 143 -26.89 27.00 35.50
C ALA A 143 -26.06 27.00 36.80
N ALA A 144 -26.62 27.57 37.87
CA ALA A 144 -26.04 27.42 39.18
C ALA A 144 -25.87 25.91 39.45
N ASN A 145 -24.76 25.53 40.08
CA ASN A 145 -24.46 24.13 40.38
C ASN A 145 -24.30 23.19 39.16
N ALA A 146 -24.06 23.70 37.95
CA ALA A 146 -23.72 22.85 36.81
C ALA A 146 -22.27 22.34 36.90
N GLY A 147 -22.07 21.04 36.64
CA GLY A 147 -20.73 20.46 36.52
C GLY A 147 -19.97 20.92 35.27
N GLY A 148 -18.65 20.73 35.29
CA GLY A 148 -17.77 21.10 34.18
C GLY A 148 -18.02 20.31 32.88
N PHE A 149 -17.49 20.80 31.77
CA PHE A 149 -17.53 20.07 30.50
C PHE A 149 -16.60 18.88 30.49
N GLY A 150 -17.01 17.83 29.78
CA GLY A 150 -16.18 16.70 29.46
C GLY A 150 -15.05 17.04 28.50
N GLY A 151 -13.94 16.33 28.65
CA GLY A 151 -12.71 16.53 27.88
C GLY A 151 -12.89 16.27 26.39
N MET A 152 -11.97 16.80 25.58
CA MET A 152 -11.92 16.51 24.14
C MET A 152 -11.30 15.13 23.90
N GLY A 153 -11.80 14.40 22.89
CA GLY A 153 -11.20 13.14 22.45
C GLY A 153 -10.25 13.32 21.28
N VAL A 154 -10.21 12.33 20.39
CA VAL A 154 -9.43 12.35 19.14
C VAL A 154 -10.26 11.81 17.99
N VAL A 155 -10.27 12.52 16.86
CA VAL A 155 -10.73 11.97 15.58
C VAL A 155 -9.52 11.86 14.66
N GLN A 156 -9.32 10.70 14.05
CA GLN A 156 -8.26 10.43 13.11
C GLN A 156 -8.86 9.94 11.79
N LEU A 157 -8.50 10.60 10.70
CA LEU A 157 -8.96 10.26 9.35
C LEU A 157 -7.76 9.82 8.52
N MET A 158 -7.91 8.70 7.83
CA MET A 158 -6.85 8.08 7.06
C MET A 158 -7.40 7.63 5.72
N ALA A 159 -7.03 8.34 4.67
CA ALA A 159 -7.32 8.00 3.27
C ALA A 159 -6.02 8.06 2.45
N PRO A 160 -5.97 7.49 1.24
CA PRO A 160 -4.85 7.69 0.33
C PRO A 160 -4.65 9.18 0.05
N ALA A 161 -3.41 9.63 -0.10
CA ALA A 161 -3.16 11.00 -0.53
C ALA A 161 -3.63 11.20 -1.98
N GLY A 162 -4.09 12.41 -2.30
CA GLY A 162 -4.46 12.82 -3.66
C GLY A 162 -3.40 13.72 -4.30
N GLY A 163 -3.84 14.46 -5.33
CA GLY A 163 -3.01 15.38 -6.12
C GLY A 163 -3.32 16.85 -5.90
N ASP A 164 -3.92 17.22 -4.76
CA ASP A 164 -4.44 18.56 -4.41
C ASP A 164 -5.52 19.05 -5.39
N ALA A 165 -6.41 18.14 -5.80
CA ALA A 165 -7.43 18.44 -6.81
C ALA A 165 -8.50 19.43 -6.30
N ASP A 166 -8.63 19.56 -4.99
CA ASP A 166 -9.59 20.47 -4.35
C ASP A 166 -8.96 21.77 -3.82
N ASN A 167 -7.66 21.97 -4.06
CA ASN A 167 -6.90 23.18 -3.75
C ASN A 167 -6.91 23.54 -2.25
N THR A 168 -6.95 22.52 -1.38
CA THR A 168 -6.75 22.65 0.07
C THR A 168 -5.27 22.85 0.43
N LYS A 169 -4.36 22.54 -0.49
CA LYS A 169 -2.90 22.49 -0.29
C LYS A 169 -2.46 21.42 0.70
N ASP A 170 -3.32 20.43 0.97
CA ASP A 170 -3.01 19.28 1.80
C ASP A 170 -3.37 17.98 1.06
N PRO A 171 -2.38 17.34 0.41
CA PRO A 171 -2.63 16.09 -0.30
C PRO A 171 -3.20 14.97 0.58
N GLN A 172 -3.06 15.04 1.91
CA GLN A 172 -3.57 14.01 2.81
C GLN A 172 -5.09 14.05 2.97
N ASP A 173 -5.73 15.18 2.69
CA ASP A 173 -7.17 15.33 2.85
C ASP A 173 -7.96 15.15 1.54
N ASP A 174 -7.31 15.12 0.38
CA ASP A 174 -7.97 15.08 -0.94
C ASP A 174 -9.02 13.96 -1.09
N ASN A 175 -8.77 12.80 -0.49
CA ASN A 175 -9.70 11.67 -0.50
C ASN A 175 -10.58 11.63 0.76
N VAL A 176 -10.71 12.75 1.47
CA VAL A 176 -11.66 12.99 2.56
C VAL A 176 -12.62 14.07 2.11
N ASN A 177 -13.75 13.66 1.54
CA ASN A 177 -14.76 14.57 1.02
C ASN A 177 -15.75 14.97 2.11
N VAL A 178 -16.08 16.25 2.15
CA VAL A 178 -17.34 16.72 2.75
C VAL A 178 -18.33 16.91 1.61
N LEU A 179 -19.47 16.22 1.66
CA LEU A 179 -20.50 16.25 0.63
C LEU A 179 -21.64 17.18 1.04
N ASP A 180 -22.18 17.97 0.13
CA ASP A 180 -23.37 18.77 0.39
C ASP A 180 -24.64 17.90 0.52
N SER A 181 -25.79 18.54 0.75
CA SER A 181 -27.09 17.87 0.84
C SER A 181 -27.52 17.17 -0.45
N THR A 182 -26.85 17.42 -1.58
CA THR A 182 -27.09 16.74 -2.87
C THR A 182 -26.09 15.61 -3.13
N GLY A 183 -25.06 15.46 -2.29
CA GLY A 183 -24.00 14.46 -2.44
C GLY A 183 -22.81 14.96 -3.27
N LYS A 184 -22.71 16.26 -3.54
CA LYS A 184 -21.59 16.84 -4.28
C LYS A 184 -20.45 17.23 -3.32
N PRO A 185 -19.18 16.92 -3.62
CA PRO A 185 -18.05 17.40 -2.82
C PRO A 185 -18.02 18.93 -2.72
N LEU A 186 -17.82 19.43 -1.50
CA LEU A 186 -17.61 20.84 -1.24
C LEU A 186 -16.22 21.30 -1.76
N PRO A 187 -16.10 22.53 -2.28
CA PRO A 187 -14.82 23.08 -2.71
C PRO A 187 -13.90 23.37 -1.51
N GLY A 188 -12.58 23.39 -1.73
CA GLY A 188 -11.54 23.48 -0.70
C GLY A 188 -11.85 24.36 0.51
N PRO A 189 -12.13 25.69 0.36
CA PRO A 189 -12.42 26.54 1.52
C PRO A 189 -13.65 26.11 2.34
N GLN A 190 -14.69 25.61 1.68
CA GLN A 190 -15.90 25.11 2.34
C GLN A 190 -15.63 23.76 3.01
N LYS A 191 -14.94 22.86 2.30
CA LYS A 191 -14.48 21.57 2.86
C LYS A 191 -13.69 21.79 4.15
N LEU A 192 -12.69 22.67 4.15
CA LEU A 192 -11.88 22.99 5.34
C LEU A 192 -12.72 23.55 6.49
N ALA A 193 -13.72 24.39 6.18
CA ALA A 193 -14.64 24.91 7.18
C ALA A 193 -15.45 23.79 7.84
N PHE A 194 -15.92 22.80 7.08
CA PHE A 194 -16.68 21.68 7.65
C PHE A 194 -15.78 20.65 8.37
N LEU A 195 -14.59 20.34 7.85
CA LEU A 195 -13.64 19.43 8.50
C LEU A 195 -13.15 19.94 9.86
N TYR A 196 -12.82 21.24 9.94
CA TYR A 196 -12.19 21.81 11.14
C TYR A 196 -13.12 22.69 11.99
N ARG A 197 -14.29 23.06 11.46
CA ARG A 197 -15.25 23.96 12.12
C ARG A 197 -16.71 23.54 11.94
N GLY A 198 -17.00 22.36 11.40
CA GLY A 198 -18.36 21.88 11.16
C GLY A 198 -18.59 20.51 11.77
N ASP A 199 -18.78 19.51 10.93
CA ASP A 199 -19.42 18.24 11.30
C ASP A 199 -18.54 17.26 12.07
N ILE A 200 -17.29 17.63 12.36
CA ILE A 200 -16.32 16.76 13.04
C ILE A 200 -15.86 17.41 14.33
N ARG A 201 -15.91 16.65 15.43
CA ARG A 201 -15.45 17.13 16.74
C ARG A 201 -14.77 16.01 17.56
N PRO A 202 -13.57 16.23 18.13
CA PRO A 202 -12.64 17.35 17.88
C PRO A 202 -12.18 17.44 16.43
N ASN A 203 -11.45 18.51 16.12
CA ASN A 203 -10.78 18.66 14.83
C ASN A 203 -10.00 17.38 14.49
N PRO A 204 -10.18 16.83 13.28
CA PRO A 204 -9.56 15.59 12.90
C PRO A 204 -8.04 15.76 12.72
N LEU A 205 -7.31 14.68 12.98
CA LEU A 205 -5.94 14.49 12.56
C LEU A 205 -5.93 13.67 11.26
N MET A 206 -5.37 14.25 10.19
CA MET A 206 -5.12 13.53 8.94
C MET A 206 -3.85 12.70 9.08
N LEU A 207 -3.90 11.43 8.71
CA LEU A 207 -2.73 10.54 8.68
C LEU A 207 -2.73 9.65 7.43
N PRO A 208 -1.56 9.24 6.92
CA PRO A 208 -1.50 8.31 5.79
C PRO A 208 -2.22 7.00 6.10
N THR A 209 -3.06 6.52 5.18
CA THR A 209 -3.73 5.23 5.33
C THR A 209 -2.77 4.05 5.28
N GLN A 210 -3.03 3.05 6.13
CA GLN A 210 -2.30 1.77 6.15
C GLN A 210 -2.90 0.73 5.19
N VAL A 211 -4.07 1.04 4.61
CA VAL A 211 -4.74 0.22 3.61
C VAL A 211 -4.86 1.01 2.32
N SER A 212 -4.56 0.39 1.19
CA SER A 212 -4.68 1.03 -0.12
C SER A 212 -4.92 -0.03 -1.18
N GLN A 213 -5.50 0.37 -2.32
CA GLN A 213 -5.54 -0.47 -3.51
C GLN A 213 -4.13 -0.79 -4.03
N PHE A 214 -3.16 0.05 -3.68
CA PHE A 214 -1.76 -0.15 -3.98
C PHE A 214 -1.01 -0.61 -2.72
N SER A 215 -0.18 -1.63 -2.87
CA SER A 215 0.91 -1.86 -1.92
C SER A 215 2.21 -1.81 -2.68
N GLN A 216 3.23 -1.19 -2.07
CA GLN A 216 4.49 -0.97 -2.73
C GLN A 216 5.63 -1.40 -1.83
N TRP A 217 6.60 -2.07 -2.43
CA TRP A 217 7.87 -2.39 -1.85
C TRP A 217 8.98 -1.81 -2.72
N ARG A 218 10.02 -1.27 -2.09
CA ARG A 218 11.24 -0.82 -2.76
C ARG A 218 12.42 -1.51 -2.09
N SER A 219 13.34 -2.05 -2.88
CA SER A 219 14.59 -2.55 -2.34
C SER A 219 15.46 -1.37 -1.85
N ARG A 220 16.44 -1.65 -0.99
CA ARG A 220 17.63 -0.79 -0.94
C ARG A 220 18.37 -0.90 -2.27
N TYR A 221 19.29 0.02 -2.53
CA TYR A 221 20.24 -0.18 -3.61
C TYR A 221 21.01 -1.48 -3.39
N VAL A 222 20.95 -2.35 -4.39
CA VAL A 222 21.63 -3.63 -4.44
C VAL A 222 22.81 -3.45 -5.37
N ASP A 223 23.99 -3.82 -4.89
CA ASP A 223 25.17 -3.96 -5.75
C ASP A 223 24.91 -5.08 -6.76
N SER A 224 24.96 -4.75 -8.04
CA SER A 224 24.78 -5.71 -9.13
C SER A 224 25.91 -6.74 -9.19
N GLY A 225 27.01 -6.49 -8.47
CA GLY A 225 28.27 -7.22 -8.60
C GLY A 225 29.09 -6.72 -9.79
N GLU A 226 28.75 -5.55 -10.34
CA GLU A 226 29.57 -4.85 -11.35
C GLU A 226 30.91 -4.44 -10.74
N THR A 227 31.88 -5.36 -10.82
CA THR A 227 33.28 -4.96 -10.88
C THR A 227 33.61 -4.67 -12.33
N ILE A 228 34.17 -3.48 -12.61
CA ILE A 228 34.66 -3.09 -13.95
C ILE A 228 35.37 -4.29 -14.59
N ARG A 229 34.75 -4.88 -15.62
CA ARG A 229 35.36 -6.01 -16.33
C ARG A 229 36.53 -5.47 -17.13
N ARG A 230 37.73 -5.90 -16.77
CA ARG A 230 38.95 -5.55 -17.50
C ARG A 230 38.99 -6.35 -18.80
N LEU A 231 39.29 -5.69 -19.91
CA LEU A 231 39.61 -6.36 -21.18
C LEU A 231 40.92 -7.16 -21.00
N VAL A 232 40.90 -8.45 -21.32
CA VAL A 232 42.10 -9.30 -21.28
C VAL A 232 42.31 -9.97 -22.65
N ALA A 233 43.57 -10.23 -22.99
CA ALA A 233 43.96 -10.82 -24.27
C ALA A 233 43.47 -12.27 -24.45
N SER A 234 43.23 -13.00 -23.35
CA SER A 234 42.60 -14.32 -23.35
C SER A 234 41.91 -14.56 -22.01
N THR A 235 40.72 -15.16 -22.05
CA THR A 235 40.03 -15.66 -20.86
C THR A 235 40.39 -17.14 -20.67
N GLY A 236 40.81 -17.52 -19.47
CA GLY A 236 40.75 -18.92 -19.06
C GLY A 236 39.28 -19.31 -18.80
N ALA A 237 38.97 -20.60 -18.77
CA ALA A 237 37.65 -21.06 -18.37
C ALA A 237 37.30 -20.46 -16.98
N GLY A 238 36.26 -19.62 -16.93
CA GLY A 238 35.75 -19.02 -15.69
C GLY A 238 36.35 -17.68 -15.26
N SER A 239 37.17 -17.00 -16.08
CA SER A 239 37.68 -15.66 -15.72
C SER A 239 36.62 -14.55 -15.85
N ARG A 240 36.56 -13.63 -14.86
CA ARG A 240 35.68 -12.44 -14.83
C ARG A 240 36.15 -11.30 -15.78
N ALA A 241 36.60 -11.65 -16.97
CA ALA A 241 37.15 -10.70 -17.94
C ALA A 241 36.47 -10.90 -19.30
N THR A 242 36.34 -9.84 -20.09
CA THR A 242 35.79 -9.95 -21.45
C THR A 242 36.94 -10.13 -22.43
N THR A 243 36.90 -11.19 -23.25
CA THR A 243 37.67 -11.25 -24.49
C THR A 243 36.92 -10.45 -25.53
N SER A 244 37.62 -9.60 -26.27
CA SER A 244 37.09 -8.89 -27.43
C SER A 244 36.20 -9.81 -28.29
N ARG A 245 34.93 -9.43 -28.45
CA ARG A 245 33.97 -10.04 -29.38
C ARG A 245 34.50 -9.97 -30.85
N PRO A 246 33.92 -10.70 -31.82
CA PRO A 246 34.60 -11.12 -33.05
C PRO A 246 35.23 -9.96 -33.83
N LEU A 247 36.36 -10.28 -34.49
CA LEU A 247 37.32 -9.43 -35.24
C LEU A 247 36.74 -8.34 -36.18
N ASN A 248 35.42 -8.25 -36.37
CA ASN A 248 34.76 -7.30 -37.26
C ASN A 248 33.87 -6.25 -36.56
N HIS A 249 33.75 -6.27 -35.22
CA HIS A 249 33.10 -5.17 -34.48
C HIS A 249 34.18 -4.43 -33.69
N LYS A 250 34.54 -3.21 -34.11
CA LYS A 250 35.39 -2.34 -33.28
C LYS A 250 34.66 -2.13 -31.96
N PRO A 251 35.19 -2.55 -30.80
CA PRO A 251 34.58 -2.22 -29.53
C PRO A 251 34.52 -0.70 -29.44
N SER A 252 33.30 -0.16 -29.45
CA SER A 252 33.13 1.24 -29.08
C SER A 252 33.31 1.32 -27.56
N GLU A 253 33.66 2.49 -27.03
CA GLU A 253 33.80 2.70 -25.58
C GLU A 253 32.48 2.46 -24.78
N ASN A 254 31.42 1.97 -25.43
CA ASN A 254 30.06 1.86 -24.92
C ASN A 254 29.64 0.43 -24.48
N ASP A 255 30.52 -0.59 -24.58
CA ASP A 255 30.15 -2.00 -24.38
C ASP A 255 30.52 -2.59 -22.99
N PHE A 256 30.87 -1.76 -22.00
CA PHE A 256 31.54 -2.25 -20.78
C PHE A 256 30.64 -2.53 -19.55
N GLY A 257 29.32 -2.63 -19.70
CA GLY A 257 28.38 -2.87 -18.59
C GLY A 257 27.46 -4.08 -18.78
N PRO A 258 26.80 -4.58 -17.71
CA PRO A 258 25.83 -5.64 -17.75
C PRO A 258 24.68 -5.25 -18.67
N ASP A 259 24.15 -6.27 -19.31
CA ASP A 259 22.97 -6.17 -20.11
C ASP A 259 21.75 -6.37 -19.23
N TRP A 260 21.04 -5.28 -18.93
CA TRP A 260 19.78 -5.33 -18.19
C TRP A 260 18.62 -5.55 -19.14
N PHE A 261 17.74 -6.49 -18.82
CA PHE A 261 16.56 -6.80 -19.63
C PHE A 261 15.48 -7.40 -18.72
N PHE A 262 14.20 -7.20 -18.99
CA PHE A 262 13.14 -7.83 -18.18
C PHE A 262 11.95 -8.19 -19.06
N ALA A 263 11.73 -9.50 -19.21
CA ALA A 263 10.65 -10.01 -20.03
C ALA A 263 9.32 -10.05 -19.27
N GLY A 264 8.22 -10.09 -20.03
CA GLY A 264 6.88 -10.21 -19.47
C GLY A 264 6.27 -8.91 -18.92
N LEU A 265 6.87 -7.75 -19.19
CA LEU A 265 6.33 -6.43 -18.85
C LEU A 265 5.70 -5.75 -20.06
N GLN A 266 4.58 -5.08 -19.83
CA GLN A 266 3.96 -4.18 -20.78
C GLN A 266 4.86 -2.96 -20.93
N ARG A 267 5.30 -2.69 -22.17
CA ARG A 267 6.29 -1.64 -22.47
C ARG A 267 5.66 -0.34 -22.94
N THR A 268 4.46 -0.42 -23.51
CA THR A 268 3.77 0.70 -24.15
C THR A 268 2.35 0.86 -23.61
N GLY A 269 1.76 2.04 -23.85
CA GLY A 269 0.40 2.38 -23.43
C GLY A 269 0.32 2.93 -22.00
N ASN A 270 -0.87 2.83 -21.40
CA ASN A 270 -1.18 3.46 -20.10
C ASN A 270 -0.70 2.65 -18.88
N ALA A 271 -0.10 1.48 -19.10
CA ALA A 271 0.31 0.57 -18.02
C ALA A 271 1.78 0.10 -18.15
N PRO A 272 2.75 1.00 -18.38
CA PRO A 272 4.14 0.59 -18.50
C PRO A 272 4.62 -0.10 -17.21
N GLY A 273 5.34 -1.20 -17.37
CA GLY A 273 5.93 -1.98 -16.28
C GLY A 273 4.97 -2.95 -15.59
N TYR A 274 3.70 -2.97 -15.96
CA TYR A 274 2.76 -3.98 -15.47
C TYR A 274 3.00 -5.33 -16.18
N LEU A 275 2.68 -6.43 -15.51
CA LEU A 275 2.82 -7.75 -16.13
C LEU A 275 1.87 -7.91 -17.31
N ILE A 276 2.39 -8.50 -18.40
CA ILE A 276 1.57 -8.90 -19.55
C ILE A 276 0.77 -10.14 -19.15
N THR A 277 -0.54 -10.09 -19.36
CA THR A 277 -1.44 -11.23 -19.19
C THR A 277 -2.05 -11.66 -20.51
N ASP A 278 -2.25 -12.97 -20.67
CA ASP A 278 -2.99 -13.54 -21.80
C ASP A 278 -4.45 -13.17 -21.66
N ILE A 279 -4.93 -12.31 -22.57
CA ILE A 279 -6.29 -11.79 -22.58
C ILE A 279 -7.38 -12.86 -22.70
N LYS A 280 -7.05 -14.12 -23.05
CA LYS A 280 -8.02 -15.22 -23.13
C LYS A 280 -8.31 -15.86 -21.78
N ASN A 281 -7.36 -15.82 -20.85
CA ASN A 281 -7.45 -16.54 -19.58
C ASN A 281 -6.96 -15.73 -18.36
N GLY A 282 -6.49 -14.50 -18.57
CA GLY A 282 -5.97 -13.57 -17.56
C GLY A 282 -4.70 -14.06 -16.84
N LYS A 283 -4.01 -15.09 -17.34
CA LYS A 283 -2.77 -15.59 -16.75
C LYS A 283 -1.57 -14.78 -17.21
N VAL A 284 -0.55 -14.67 -16.36
CA VAL A 284 0.73 -14.03 -16.73
C VAL A 284 1.35 -14.75 -17.93
N VAL A 285 1.74 -14.00 -18.95
CA VAL A 285 2.43 -14.55 -20.12
C VAL A 285 3.87 -14.86 -19.73
N LYS A 286 4.25 -16.14 -19.78
CA LYS A 286 5.64 -16.57 -19.65
C LYS A 286 6.33 -16.38 -21.01
N THR A 287 7.39 -15.58 -21.07
CA THR A 287 8.17 -15.36 -22.30
C THR A 287 9.19 -16.47 -22.48
N GLY A 288 9.00 -17.31 -23.50
CA GLY A 288 10.00 -18.28 -23.94
C GLY A 288 11.19 -17.59 -24.63
N ILE A 289 12.37 -18.18 -24.50
CA ILE A 289 13.61 -17.73 -25.14
C ILE A 289 13.89 -18.58 -26.36
N ASP A 290 14.26 -17.93 -27.47
CA ASP A 290 14.77 -18.61 -28.64
C ASP A 290 16.17 -19.18 -28.34
N LEU A 291 16.32 -20.48 -28.54
CA LEU A 291 17.58 -21.20 -28.42
C LEU A 291 18.36 -21.15 -29.74
N VAL A 292 19.51 -21.82 -29.81
CA VAL A 292 20.31 -21.89 -31.04
C VAL A 292 19.45 -22.47 -32.16
N ASN A 293 19.56 -21.87 -33.36
CA ASN A 293 18.75 -22.16 -34.55
C ASN A 293 17.26 -21.79 -34.45
N GLY A 294 16.86 -20.97 -33.48
CA GLY A 294 15.47 -20.50 -33.34
C GLY A 294 14.51 -21.53 -32.74
N ASN A 295 15.04 -22.61 -32.16
CA ASN A 295 14.24 -23.60 -31.45
C ASN A 295 13.72 -23.02 -30.14
N LYS A 296 12.42 -23.18 -29.84
CA LYS A 296 11.83 -22.78 -28.54
C LYS A 296 11.71 -23.95 -27.56
N ILE A 297 11.61 -25.16 -28.09
CA ILE A 297 11.40 -26.38 -27.31
C ILE A 297 12.38 -27.43 -27.80
N VAL A 298 13.08 -28.09 -26.88
CA VAL A 298 14.06 -29.13 -27.18
C VAL A 298 13.71 -30.42 -26.43
N ALA A 299 13.99 -31.58 -27.02
CA ALA A 299 13.70 -32.85 -26.36
C ALA A 299 14.74 -33.12 -25.26
N ILE A 300 14.28 -33.73 -24.16
CA ILE A 300 15.13 -34.16 -23.06
C ILE A 300 15.57 -35.60 -23.34
N ALA A 301 16.86 -35.80 -23.59
CA ALA A 301 17.45 -37.11 -23.87
C ALA A 301 17.62 -37.95 -22.59
N SER A 302 18.04 -37.33 -21.47
CA SER A 302 18.12 -38.01 -20.18
C SER A 302 17.99 -37.06 -18.99
N LYS A 303 17.61 -37.62 -17.84
CA LYS A 303 17.41 -36.90 -16.57
C LYS A 303 18.16 -37.61 -15.46
N GLN A 304 18.86 -36.87 -14.63
CA GLN A 304 19.56 -37.38 -13.46
C GLN A 304 19.24 -36.50 -12.25
N ALA A 305 18.51 -37.06 -11.29
CA ALA A 305 18.25 -36.40 -10.01
C ALA A 305 19.54 -36.33 -9.17
N ASN A 306 19.64 -35.30 -8.31
CA ASN A 306 20.75 -35.07 -7.37
C ASN A 306 22.14 -35.20 -8.03
N ALA A 307 22.28 -34.68 -9.24
CA ALA A 307 23.56 -34.55 -9.91
C ALA A 307 24.46 -33.59 -9.10
N LYS A 308 25.77 -33.88 -9.15
CA LYS A 308 26.94 -33.20 -8.55
C LYS A 308 26.73 -31.77 -8.02
N LYS A 309 27.50 -31.40 -6.99
CA LYS A 309 27.66 -30.00 -6.55
C LYS A 309 28.03 -29.08 -7.72
N VAL A 310 27.18 -28.11 -8.01
CA VAL A 310 27.42 -27.03 -8.97
C VAL A 310 27.61 -25.74 -8.18
N ARG A 311 28.75 -25.08 -8.37
CA ARG A 311 29.08 -23.78 -7.74
C ARG A 311 28.84 -23.72 -6.21
N GLY A 312 29.12 -24.83 -5.52
CA GLY A 312 28.95 -24.92 -4.05
C GLY A 312 27.53 -25.19 -3.57
N GLN A 313 26.51 -25.22 -4.45
CA GLN A 313 25.17 -25.68 -4.07
C GLN A 313 25.12 -27.20 -3.98
N LEU A 314 24.49 -27.71 -2.92
CA LEU A 314 24.57 -29.11 -2.52
C LEU A 314 23.75 -30.07 -3.39
N ASN A 315 22.71 -29.60 -4.10
CA ASN A 315 21.81 -30.46 -4.86
C ASN A 315 21.34 -29.79 -6.16
N ALA A 316 21.77 -30.30 -7.31
CA ALA A 316 21.24 -29.93 -8.62
C ALA A 316 20.62 -31.14 -9.31
N HIS A 317 19.72 -30.91 -10.25
CA HIS A 317 19.28 -31.93 -11.19
C HIS A 317 19.96 -31.71 -12.52
N ARG A 318 20.41 -32.77 -13.19
CA ARG A 318 21.03 -32.70 -14.51
C ARG A 318 20.04 -33.15 -15.57
N LEU A 319 19.87 -32.34 -16.60
CA LEU A 319 19.11 -32.61 -17.80
C LEU A 319 20.09 -32.66 -18.97
N THR A 320 20.08 -33.73 -19.74
CA THR A 320 20.77 -33.80 -21.02
C THR A 320 19.72 -33.65 -22.12
N ILE A 321 19.89 -32.70 -23.02
CA ILE A 321 18.96 -32.44 -24.12
C ILE A 321 19.44 -33.09 -25.42
N SER A 322 18.55 -33.21 -26.40
CA SER A 322 18.90 -33.74 -27.72
C SER A 322 19.58 -32.67 -28.58
N GLY A 323 20.88 -32.81 -28.78
CA GLY A 323 21.69 -31.96 -29.67
C GLY A 323 22.16 -30.64 -29.04
N ASP A 324 23.13 -30.01 -29.69
CA ASP A 324 23.84 -28.81 -29.25
C ASP A 324 23.00 -27.56 -29.55
N THR A 325 21.90 -27.41 -28.82
CA THR A 325 20.89 -26.38 -29.08
C THR A 325 20.92 -25.24 -28.07
N LEU A 326 21.67 -25.37 -26.97
CA LEU A 326 21.88 -24.28 -26.01
C LEU A 326 23.09 -23.44 -26.41
N PRO A 327 23.12 -22.14 -26.06
CA PRO A 327 24.30 -21.33 -26.28
C PRO A 327 25.47 -21.82 -25.41
N ALA A 328 26.69 -21.77 -25.93
CA ALA A 328 27.90 -22.23 -25.23
C ALA A 328 28.40 -21.27 -24.14
N ASP A 329 27.79 -20.09 -24.02
CA ASP A 329 28.30 -18.95 -23.24
C ASP A 329 27.82 -18.92 -21.78
N GLY A 330 26.97 -19.86 -21.35
CA GLY A 330 26.40 -19.85 -20.00
C GLY A 330 25.34 -18.77 -19.76
N SER A 331 24.83 -18.11 -20.82
CA SER A 331 23.89 -16.98 -20.72
C SER A 331 22.53 -17.32 -20.10
N LEU A 332 22.14 -18.60 -20.04
CA LEU A 332 20.83 -19.02 -19.52
C LEU A 332 20.83 -19.23 -18.00
N VAL A 333 21.91 -18.93 -17.29
CA VAL A 333 21.93 -18.98 -15.82
C VAL A 333 20.86 -18.03 -15.25
N ASN A 334 20.12 -18.48 -14.24
CA ASN A 334 18.97 -17.82 -13.61
C ASN A 334 17.66 -17.76 -14.41
N TYR A 335 17.66 -18.21 -15.67
CA TYR A 335 16.41 -18.47 -16.38
C TYR A 335 15.70 -19.69 -15.79
N ARG A 336 14.46 -19.94 -16.21
CA ARG A 336 13.68 -21.09 -15.74
C ARG A 336 13.58 -22.15 -16.85
N ALA A 337 14.02 -23.36 -16.53
CA ALA A 337 13.82 -24.56 -17.33
C ALA A 337 12.40 -25.10 -17.07
N GLN A 338 11.47 -24.86 -17.98
CA GLN A 338 10.13 -25.44 -17.93
C GLN A 338 10.14 -26.83 -18.57
N ILE A 339 9.76 -27.84 -17.79
CA ILE A 339 9.68 -29.22 -18.27
C ILE A 339 8.25 -29.50 -18.71
N ARG A 340 8.09 -30.07 -19.90
CA ARG A 340 6.80 -30.42 -20.51
C ARG A 340 6.70 -31.92 -20.79
N ASN A 341 5.48 -32.44 -20.77
CA ASN A 341 5.19 -33.82 -21.16
C ASN A 341 5.15 -33.99 -22.70
N GLY A 342 4.90 -35.22 -23.17
CA GLY A 342 4.82 -35.52 -24.61
C GLY A 342 3.65 -34.83 -25.35
N SER A 343 2.65 -34.32 -24.62
CA SER A 343 1.54 -33.53 -25.18
C SER A 343 1.79 -32.02 -25.09
N GLY A 344 2.98 -31.58 -24.64
CA GLY A 344 3.34 -30.16 -24.50
C GLY A 344 2.82 -29.46 -23.23
N ALA A 345 2.14 -30.18 -22.33
CA ALA A 345 1.66 -29.62 -21.07
C ALA A 345 2.81 -29.41 -20.07
N SER A 346 2.83 -28.26 -19.39
CA SER A 346 3.83 -27.91 -18.37
C SER A 346 3.69 -28.81 -17.15
N LEU A 347 4.80 -29.40 -16.71
CA LEU A 347 4.91 -30.22 -15.50
C LEU A 347 5.58 -29.48 -14.33
N GLY A 348 6.18 -28.32 -14.59
CA GLY A 348 6.86 -27.48 -13.60
C GLY A 348 7.96 -26.64 -14.26
N ASP A 349 8.56 -25.73 -13.50
CA ASP A 349 9.73 -24.96 -13.93
C ASP A 349 10.80 -24.88 -12.81
N TRP A 350 12.08 -24.99 -13.19
CA TRP A 350 13.22 -25.01 -12.28
C TRP A 350 14.23 -23.93 -12.66
N ARG A 351 14.89 -23.31 -11.69
CA ARG A 351 15.97 -22.34 -11.94
C ARG A 351 17.19 -23.03 -12.56
N ILE A 352 17.68 -22.49 -13.66
CA ILE A 352 18.94 -22.92 -14.29
C ILE A 352 20.11 -22.38 -13.47
N LEU A 353 20.96 -23.28 -12.98
CA LEU A 353 22.16 -22.96 -12.20
C LEU A 353 23.39 -22.84 -13.08
N GLU A 354 23.49 -23.68 -14.10
CA GLU A 354 24.60 -23.78 -15.04
C GLU A 354 24.14 -24.58 -16.28
N HIS A 355 24.79 -24.36 -17.43
CA HIS A 355 24.57 -25.20 -18.61
C HIS A 355 25.81 -25.25 -19.51
N THR A 356 25.87 -26.28 -20.36
CA THR A 356 26.71 -26.40 -21.56
C THR A 356 25.81 -26.29 -22.80
N GLU A 357 26.28 -26.72 -23.97
CA GLU A 357 25.50 -26.77 -25.22
C GLU A 357 24.39 -27.83 -25.19
N ASP A 358 24.57 -28.90 -24.40
CA ASP A 358 23.72 -30.10 -24.35
C ASP A 358 23.29 -30.53 -22.94
N VAL A 359 23.85 -29.91 -21.89
CA VAL A 359 23.56 -30.24 -20.48
C VAL A 359 23.07 -29.00 -19.73
N ILE A 360 22.02 -29.16 -18.94
CA ILE A 360 21.54 -28.13 -18.01
C ILE A 360 21.53 -28.68 -16.59
N TYR A 361 22.03 -27.89 -15.66
CA TYR A 361 21.88 -28.10 -14.23
C TYR A 361 20.80 -27.18 -13.68
N VAL A 362 19.77 -27.76 -13.07
CA VAL A 362 18.64 -27.02 -12.49
C VAL A 362 18.55 -27.21 -10.98
N ASP A 363 17.98 -26.24 -10.27
CA ASP A 363 17.96 -26.19 -8.80
C ASP A 363 16.99 -27.22 -8.20
N ALA A 364 17.50 -28.18 -7.43
CA ALA A 364 16.67 -29.23 -6.84
C ALA A 364 15.68 -28.71 -5.78
N ARG A 365 15.84 -27.47 -5.29
CA ARG A 365 14.91 -26.85 -4.33
C ARG A 365 13.57 -26.47 -4.94
N ASP A 366 13.50 -26.34 -6.26
CA ASP A 366 12.25 -26.08 -6.98
C ASP A 366 11.35 -27.33 -7.09
N GLY A 367 11.83 -28.50 -6.65
CA GLY A 367 11.07 -29.74 -6.58
C GLY A 367 11.71 -30.90 -7.34
N THR A 368 11.09 -32.09 -7.26
CA THR A 368 11.58 -33.30 -7.93
C THR A 368 11.30 -33.30 -9.42
N LEU A 369 12.25 -33.77 -10.24
CA LEU A 369 12.03 -33.91 -11.68
C LEU A 369 10.85 -34.86 -12.00
N PRO A 370 9.91 -34.45 -12.87
CA PRO A 370 8.75 -35.28 -13.22
C PRO A 370 9.13 -36.41 -14.17
N ALA A 371 8.62 -37.62 -13.92
CA ALA A 371 8.90 -38.81 -14.74
C ALA A 371 8.50 -38.63 -16.21
N GLY A 372 7.33 -38.03 -16.47
CA GLY A 372 6.80 -37.80 -17.82
C GLY A 372 7.39 -36.62 -18.58
N GLY A 373 8.36 -35.89 -17.99
CA GLY A 373 9.01 -34.75 -18.65
C GLY A 373 9.93 -35.19 -19.78
N VAL A 374 9.58 -34.87 -21.03
CA VAL A 374 10.30 -35.26 -22.25
C VAL A 374 10.70 -34.08 -23.13
N MET A 375 10.21 -32.88 -22.81
CA MET A 375 10.51 -31.65 -23.53
C MET A 375 10.94 -30.56 -22.53
N LEU A 376 11.81 -29.67 -22.97
CA LEU A 376 12.33 -28.53 -22.23
C LEU A 376 12.03 -27.24 -23.01
N ASP A 377 11.56 -26.23 -22.29
CA ASP A 377 11.39 -24.85 -22.74
C ASP A 377 12.16 -23.94 -21.77
N VAL A 378 12.83 -22.90 -22.27
CA VAL A 378 13.58 -21.96 -21.42
C VAL A 378 12.82 -20.66 -21.34
N LEU A 379 12.46 -20.27 -20.11
CA LEU A 379 11.61 -19.12 -19.83
C LEU A 379 12.41 -17.99 -19.18
N ALA A 380 12.16 -16.78 -19.66
CA ALA A 380 12.57 -15.53 -19.02
C ALA A 380 11.64 -15.17 -17.84
N LYS A 381 11.51 -16.08 -16.86
CA LYS A 381 10.69 -15.90 -15.65
C LYS A 381 11.59 -15.51 -14.48
N PHE A 382 11.81 -14.21 -14.31
CA PHE A 382 12.66 -13.66 -13.25
C PHE A 382 11.95 -13.37 -11.94
N PHE A 383 10.64 -13.57 -11.87
CA PHE A 383 9.86 -13.35 -10.67
C PHE A 383 8.72 -14.35 -10.60
N GLU A 384 8.16 -14.51 -9.41
CA GLU A 384 6.97 -15.30 -9.19
C GLU A 384 6.04 -14.58 -8.23
N VAL A 385 4.79 -14.47 -8.65
CA VAL A 385 3.71 -13.95 -7.81
C VAL A 385 2.83 -15.13 -7.43
N GLU A 386 2.43 -15.19 -6.18
CA GLU A 386 1.46 -16.16 -5.69
C GLU A 386 0.25 -15.43 -5.13
N THR A 387 -0.94 -15.95 -5.39
CA THR A 387 -2.19 -15.47 -4.80
C THR A 387 -2.86 -16.62 -4.09
N ASN A 388 -3.06 -16.47 -2.78
CA ASN A 388 -3.65 -17.51 -1.91
C ASN A 388 -2.91 -18.87 -2.01
N GLY A 389 -1.58 -18.84 -2.13
CA GLY A 389 -0.72 -20.02 -2.21
C GLY A 389 -0.62 -20.69 -3.58
N ASN A 390 -1.25 -20.12 -4.61
CA ASN A 390 -1.14 -20.59 -6.00
C ASN A 390 -0.36 -19.60 -6.85
N GLU A 391 0.52 -20.08 -7.74
CA GLU A 391 1.23 -19.22 -8.70
C GLU A 391 0.22 -18.45 -9.57
N GLY A 392 0.39 -17.13 -9.63
CA GLY A 392 -0.41 -16.22 -10.45
C GLY A 392 -0.98 -15.04 -9.68
N LEU A 393 -1.77 -14.25 -10.39
CA LEU A 393 -2.38 -12.99 -9.93
C LEU A 393 -3.80 -13.18 -9.37
N GLY A 394 -4.22 -14.42 -9.16
CA GLY A 394 -5.54 -14.77 -8.61
C GLY A 394 -6.63 -14.90 -9.68
N ASP A 395 -7.87 -14.72 -9.24
CA ASP A 395 -9.05 -14.80 -10.11
C ASP A 395 -9.03 -13.71 -11.18
N THR A 396 -9.75 -13.99 -12.26
CA THR A 396 -9.86 -13.09 -13.40
C THR A 396 -11.28 -12.57 -13.54
N TYR A 397 -11.40 -11.38 -14.10
CA TYR A 397 -12.65 -10.78 -14.47
C TYR A 397 -12.61 -10.43 -15.95
N PHE A 398 -13.79 -10.25 -16.55
CA PHE A 398 -13.86 -9.90 -17.95
C PHE A 398 -14.35 -8.48 -18.17
N ILE A 399 -13.77 -7.81 -19.17
CA ILE A 399 -14.27 -6.56 -19.72
C ILE A 399 -14.78 -6.87 -21.13
N LYS A 400 -16.04 -6.56 -21.40
CA LYS A 400 -16.61 -6.64 -22.74
C LYS A 400 -16.30 -5.35 -23.49
N LYS A 401 -15.44 -5.41 -24.51
CA LYS A 401 -15.16 -4.27 -25.40
C LYS A 401 -15.71 -4.59 -26.78
N THR A 402 -16.75 -3.86 -27.16
CA THR A 402 -17.44 -4.02 -28.45
C THR A 402 -17.95 -5.46 -28.63
N LEU A 403 -17.26 -6.30 -29.41
CA LEU A 403 -17.63 -7.69 -29.71
C LEU A 403 -16.75 -8.73 -29.01
N ASN A 404 -15.70 -8.31 -28.31
CA ASN A 404 -14.72 -9.22 -27.70
C ASN A 404 -14.79 -9.18 -26.18
N THR A 405 -14.52 -10.34 -25.57
CA THR A 405 -14.40 -10.50 -24.12
C THR A 405 -12.93 -10.65 -23.77
N TYR A 406 -12.41 -9.76 -22.93
CA TYR A 406 -11.02 -9.75 -22.49
C TYR A 406 -10.95 -10.09 -21.01
N TYR A 407 -10.09 -11.04 -20.63
CA TYR A 407 -9.89 -11.46 -19.25
C TYR A 407 -8.66 -10.79 -18.66
N TYR A 408 -8.81 -10.22 -17.48
CA TYR A 408 -7.76 -9.58 -16.70
C TYR A 408 -7.76 -10.12 -15.28
N PRO A 409 -6.60 -10.28 -14.64
CA PRO A 409 -6.55 -10.65 -13.24
C PRO A 409 -7.08 -9.51 -12.36
N ILE A 410 -7.69 -9.85 -11.22
CA ILE A 410 -8.19 -8.86 -10.25
C ILE A 410 -7.04 -7.99 -9.72
N ALA A 411 -5.88 -8.61 -9.49
CA ALA A 411 -4.67 -7.90 -9.11
C ALA A 411 -3.63 -7.93 -10.22
N ASN A 412 -2.75 -6.94 -10.27
CA ASN A 412 -1.57 -6.98 -11.14
C ASN A 412 -0.35 -6.38 -10.43
N VAL A 413 0.83 -6.63 -10.97
CA VAL A 413 2.10 -6.16 -10.43
C VAL A 413 2.78 -5.25 -11.45
N GLN A 414 3.27 -4.12 -10.97
CA GLN A 414 4.14 -3.22 -11.71
C GLN A 414 5.57 -3.35 -11.17
N LEU A 415 6.53 -3.52 -12.06
CA LEU A 415 7.95 -3.59 -11.74
C LEU A 415 8.67 -2.39 -12.34
N GLY A 416 9.37 -1.64 -11.50
CA GLY A 416 10.18 -0.49 -11.89
C GLY A 416 11.62 -0.63 -11.43
N PHE A 417 12.55 -0.05 -12.20
CA PHE A 417 13.98 -0.13 -11.95
C PHE A 417 14.59 1.27 -11.89
N ALA A 418 15.48 1.48 -10.93
CA ALA A 418 16.30 2.67 -10.85
C ALA A 418 17.77 2.26 -10.63
N PHE A 419 18.68 3.03 -11.18
CA PHE A 419 20.11 2.72 -11.18
C PHE A 419 20.90 3.90 -10.63
N HIS A 420 22.06 3.64 -10.03
CA HIS A 420 22.85 4.68 -9.38
C HIS A 420 24.35 4.39 -9.43
N LYS A 421 25.18 5.44 -9.52
CA LYS A 421 26.66 5.31 -9.53
C LYS A 421 27.21 4.96 -8.16
N ASP A 422 26.85 5.76 -7.16
CA ASP A 422 27.20 5.54 -5.76
C ASP A 422 26.12 6.12 -4.83
N PRO A 423 25.16 5.31 -4.34
CA PRO A 423 24.08 5.78 -3.47
C PRO A 423 24.54 6.46 -2.18
N ALA A 424 25.81 6.27 -1.77
CA ALA A 424 26.37 6.98 -0.62
C ALA A 424 26.77 8.43 -0.94
N GLN A 425 26.87 8.79 -2.23
CA GLN A 425 27.24 10.11 -2.73
C GLN A 425 26.26 10.61 -3.80
N PRO A 426 25.00 10.90 -3.43
CA PRO A 426 24.00 11.39 -4.38
C PRO A 426 24.29 12.84 -4.80
N ASP A 427 24.00 13.21 -6.06
CA ASP A 427 24.18 14.58 -6.58
C ASP A 427 22.80 15.24 -6.75
N ILE A 428 22.19 15.56 -5.60
CA ILE A 428 20.79 16.01 -5.53
C ILE A 428 20.68 17.51 -5.81
N THR A 429 19.87 17.86 -6.80
CA THR A 429 19.43 19.23 -7.09
C THR A 429 17.91 19.25 -7.22
N GLY A 430 17.20 19.75 -6.21
CA GLY A 430 15.73 19.72 -6.19
C GLY A 430 15.18 18.30 -6.05
N THR A 431 14.36 17.85 -7.00
CA THR A 431 13.80 16.48 -7.07
C THR A 431 14.66 15.52 -7.88
N THR A 432 15.78 16.00 -8.43
CA THR A 432 16.67 15.24 -9.32
C THR A 432 17.96 14.82 -8.63
N ASP A 433 18.48 13.66 -9.01
CA ASP A 433 19.82 13.16 -8.70
C ASP A 433 20.56 12.83 -10.00
N LYS A 434 21.62 13.58 -10.30
CA LYS A 434 22.39 13.42 -11.55
C LYS A 434 23.19 12.13 -11.62
N ASN A 435 23.39 11.45 -10.49
CA ASN A 435 24.05 10.15 -10.39
C ASN A 435 23.06 8.97 -10.45
N ARG A 436 21.77 9.25 -10.61
CA ARG A 436 20.68 8.29 -10.71
C ARG A 436 20.12 8.21 -12.14
N TYR A 437 19.56 7.06 -12.50
CA TYR A 437 18.76 6.89 -13.70
C TYR A 437 17.47 6.09 -13.40
N PRO A 438 16.27 6.67 -13.61
CA PRO A 438 16.01 8.06 -14.00
C PRO A 438 16.56 9.09 -12.99
N MET A 439 16.72 10.35 -13.40
CA MET A 439 17.26 11.37 -12.49
C MET A 439 16.25 11.77 -11.40
N GLU A 440 14.95 11.78 -11.68
CA GLU A 440 13.92 12.13 -10.67
C GLU A 440 13.83 11.07 -9.56
N LEU A 441 13.95 11.47 -8.30
CA LEU A 441 14.14 10.57 -7.14
C LEU A 441 13.03 9.49 -6.97
N GLU A 442 11.82 9.76 -7.43
CA GLU A 442 10.67 8.85 -7.30
C GLU A 442 10.32 8.11 -8.60
N ASP A 443 11.02 8.41 -9.68
CA ASP A 443 10.76 7.84 -11.00
C ASP A 443 11.52 6.54 -11.24
N PHE A 444 10.97 5.67 -12.08
CA PHE A 444 11.51 4.34 -12.37
C PHE A 444 11.41 4.05 -13.87
N ILE A 445 12.38 3.31 -14.40
CA ILE A 445 12.29 2.76 -15.75
C ILE A 445 11.44 1.49 -15.68
N TYR A 446 10.47 1.42 -16.58
CA TYR A 446 9.54 0.30 -16.68
C TYR A 446 9.77 -0.56 -17.93
N ASP A 447 10.57 -0.07 -18.88
CA ASP A 447 11.00 -0.79 -20.07
C ASP A 447 12.52 -0.81 -20.17
N LEU A 448 13.13 -1.95 -19.86
CA LEU A 448 14.57 -2.19 -20.00
C LEU A 448 14.97 -2.68 -21.40
N GLU A 449 14.02 -2.87 -22.31
CA GLU A 449 14.25 -3.43 -23.65
C GLU A 449 13.82 -2.47 -24.78
N GLY A 450 13.63 -1.18 -24.47
CA GLY A 450 13.21 -0.18 -25.43
C GLY A 450 14.20 -0.03 -26.58
N VAL A 451 13.71 -0.01 -27.82
CA VAL A 451 14.56 0.00 -29.05
C VAL A 451 14.87 1.40 -29.61
N ALA A 452 14.60 2.47 -28.84
CA ALA A 452 14.83 3.85 -29.30
C ALA A 452 16.29 4.31 -29.11
N GLU A 453 16.70 5.40 -29.75
CA GLU A 453 18.07 5.95 -29.68
C GLU A 453 18.49 6.44 -28.26
N THR A 454 17.50 6.60 -27.36
CA THR A 454 17.64 6.78 -25.91
C THR A 454 17.40 5.48 -25.14
N ASP A 455 17.73 4.34 -25.73
CA ASP A 455 17.55 3.01 -25.16
C ASP A 455 18.12 2.97 -23.72
N PRO A 456 17.26 2.73 -22.72
CA PRO A 456 17.69 2.56 -21.34
C PRO A 456 18.82 1.55 -21.22
N ARG A 457 18.79 0.44 -21.96
CA ARG A 457 19.81 -0.62 -21.92
C ARG A 457 21.17 -0.11 -22.40
N THR A 458 21.22 0.58 -23.54
CA THR A 458 22.42 1.25 -24.03
C THR A 458 22.92 2.33 -23.05
N THR A 459 22.01 3.10 -22.47
CA THR A 459 22.35 4.13 -21.47
C THR A 459 22.97 3.52 -20.22
N LEU A 460 22.37 2.45 -19.69
CA LEU A 460 22.84 1.73 -18.51
C LEU A 460 24.23 1.12 -18.76
N ARG A 461 24.42 0.49 -19.92
CA ARG A 461 25.73 -0.05 -20.33
C ARG A 461 26.82 1.01 -20.40
N ARG A 462 26.51 2.19 -20.94
CA ARG A 462 27.46 3.31 -21.07
C ARG A 462 27.78 4.00 -19.74
N LYS A 463 26.82 4.05 -18.83
CA LYS A 463 26.94 4.80 -17.58
C LYS A 463 27.58 4.02 -16.45
N HIS A 464 27.68 2.70 -16.57
CA HIS A 464 28.24 1.79 -15.55
C HIS A 464 27.61 2.07 -14.19
N TYR A 465 26.33 1.78 -14.04
CA TYR A 465 25.65 1.92 -12.77
C TYR A 465 25.74 0.61 -11.98
N PRO A 466 26.65 0.51 -10.98
CA PRO A 466 26.86 -0.73 -10.25
C PRO A 466 25.74 -1.00 -9.24
N PHE A 467 24.87 -0.03 -8.96
CA PHE A 467 23.78 -0.20 -8.02
C PHE A 467 22.43 -0.14 -8.72
N MET A 468 21.55 -1.07 -8.37
CA MET A 468 20.16 -1.10 -8.82
C MET A 468 19.21 -1.11 -7.63
N GLN A 469 18.15 -0.33 -7.73
CA GLN A 469 16.98 -0.40 -6.87
C GLN A 469 15.81 -0.94 -7.69
N VAL A 470 15.03 -1.83 -7.07
CA VAL A 470 13.82 -2.39 -7.68
C VAL A 470 12.59 -1.95 -6.88
N MET A 471 11.57 -1.51 -7.61
CA MET A 471 10.24 -1.23 -7.07
C MET A 471 9.27 -2.32 -7.54
N VAL A 472 8.49 -2.83 -6.59
CA VAL A 472 7.36 -3.73 -6.86
C VAL A 472 6.12 -3.05 -6.32
N ARG A 473 5.14 -2.79 -7.19
CA ARG A 473 3.85 -2.23 -6.80
C ARG A 473 2.75 -3.23 -7.16
N PHE A 474 2.02 -3.71 -6.17
CA PHE A 474 0.78 -4.45 -6.39
C PHE A 474 -0.37 -3.47 -6.55
N ASN A 475 -1.23 -3.73 -7.52
CA ASN A 475 -2.53 -3.09 -7.69
C ASN A 475 -3.60 -4.16 -7.49
N LEU A 476 -4.39 -4.06 -6.42
CA LEU A 476 -5.42 -5.04 -6.05
C LEU A 476 -6.77 -4.83 -6.73
N ASN A 477 -6.90 -3.76 -7.52
CA ASN A 477 -8.07 -3.44 -8.31
C ASN A 477 -7.62 -2.94 -9.68
N TYR A 478 -6.89 -3.80 -10.39
CA TYR A 478 -6.22 -3.42 -11.63
C TYR A 478 -7.24 -3.05 -12.71
N ASN A 479 -7.00 -1.93 -13.39
CA ASN A 479 -7.73 -1.54 -14.58
C ASN A 479 -6.73 -1.43 -15.75
N PRO A 480 -6.88 -2.24 -16.81
CA PRO A 480 -5.94 -2.26 -17.93
C PRO A 480 -6.01 -1.00 -18.81
N ASP A 481 -7.10 -0.24 -18.77
CA ASP A 481 -7.26 1.00 -19.56
C ASP A 481 -6.62 2.19 -18.86
N ASP A 482 -6.71 2.23 -17.53
CA ASP A 482 -6.05 3.20 -16.66
C ASP A 482 -5.73 2.55 -15.30
N PRO A 483 -4.50 2.06 -15.09
CA PRO A 483 -4.11 1.38 -13.85
C PRO A 483 -4.17 2.25 -12.60
N ASN A 484 -4.26 3.57 -12.73
CA ASN A 484 -4.40 4.47 -11.59
C ASN A 484 -5.87 4.65 -11.17
N SER A 485 -6.80 4.36 -12.08
CA SER A 485 -8.22 4.33 -11.79
C SER A 485 -8.63 2.98 -11.19
N PRO A 486 -9.55 2.96 -10.20
CA PRO A 486 -10.10 1.72 -9.69
C PRO A 486 -10.71 0.87 -10.81
N GLY A 487 -10.34 -0.42 -10.88
CA GLY A 487 -11.02 -1.40 -11.70
C GLY A 487 -12.47 -1.66 -11.25
N ILE A 488 -13.17 -2.49 -12.03
CA ILE A 488 -14.59 -2.79 -11.82
C ILE A 488 -14.86 -3.63 -10.58
N ASN A 489 -13.82 -4.25 -9.99
CA ASN A 489 -13.94 -5.17 -8.86
C ASN A 489 -13.30 -4.55 -7.61
N PRO A 490 -14.10 -3.88 -6.76
CA PRO A 490 -13.56 -3.23 -5.57
C PRO A 490 -12.86 -4.25 -4.66
N VAL A 491 -11.78 -3.81 -4.02
CA VAL A 491 -11.05 -4.61 -3.05
C VAL A 491 -11.99 -4.98 -1.90
N SER A 492 -12.09 -6.27 -1.59
CA SER A 492 -12.95 -6.83 -0.56
C SER A 492 -12.18 -7.81 0.34
N PRO A 493 -12.72 -8.22 1.49
CA PRO A 493 -12.08 -9.25 2.32
C PRO A 493 -11.86 -10.59 1.60
N ALA A 494 -12.62 -10.87 0.53
CA ALA A 494 -12.48 -12.07 -0.30
C ALA A 494 -11.47 -11.89 -1.44
N THR A 495 -10.99 -10.67 -1.69
CA THR A 495 -9.99 -10.41 -2.74
C THR A 495 -8.71 -11.18 -2.40
N GLY A 496 -8.23 -11.96 -3.37
CA GLY A 496 -6.99 -12.72 -3.24
C GLY A 496 -5.83 -11.80 -2.87
N ARG A 497 -4.92 -12.30 -2.02
CA ARG A 497 -3.76 -11.54 -1.56
C ARG A 497 -2.55 -11.95 -2.40
N PRO A 498 -2.20 -11.20 -3.45
CA PRO A 498 -1.00 -11.47 -4.20
C PRO A 498 0.22 -11.15 -3.33
N GLY A 499 1.24 -11.99 -3.44
CA GLY A 499 2.53 -11.83 -2.78
C GLY A 499 3.65 -12.16 -3.75
N LEU A 500 4.78 -11.49 -3.59
CA LEU A 500 5.99 -11.78 -4.35
C LEU A 500 6.71 -12.94 -3.65
N ARG A 501 6.82 -14.09 -4.32
CA ARG A 501 7.56 -15.23 -3.78
C ARG A 501 9.06 -15.04 -3.96
N TYR A 502 9.47 -14.65 -5.18
CA TYR A 502 10.85 -14.31 -5.47
C TYR A 502 10.92 -13.28 -6.59
N LEU A 503 12.05 -12.56 -6.62
CA LEU A 503 12.46 -11.68 -7.71
C LEU A 503 13.97 -11.84 -7.88
N LEU A 504 14.37 -12.12 -9.12
CA LEU A 504 15.75 -12.20 -9.56
C LEU A 504 16.03 -10.97 -10.41
N THR A 505 17.24 -10.45 -10.29
CA THR A 505 17.70 -9.30 -11.06
C THR A 505 18.26 -9.79 -12.40
N PRO A 506 17.59 -9.53 -13.52
CA PRO A 506 18.01 -10.03 -14.81
C PRO A 506 19.13 -9.16 -15.38
N CYS A 507 20.35 -9.62 -15.21
CA CYS A 507 21.51 -9.10 -15.93
C CYS A 507 22.30 -10.25 -16.54
N THR A 508 22.75 -10.07 -17.78
CA THR A 508 23.80 -10.88 -18.40
C THR A 508 25.04 -10.02 -18.55
N TYR A 509 26.21 -10.65 -18.68
CA TYR A 509 27.48 -9.92 -18.65
C TYR A 509 28.49 -10.41 -19.67
#